data_AF-A0AAV0YBL8-F1
#
_entry.id   AF-A0AAV0YBL8-F1
#
_cell.length_a   1.000
_cell.length_b   1.000
_cell.length_c   1.000
_cell.angle_alpha   90.00
_cell.angle_beta   90.00
_cell.angle_gamma   90.00
#
_symmetry.space_group_name_H-M   'P 1'
#
loop_
_entity.id
_entity.type
_entity.pdbx_description
1 polymer ?
#
loop_
_entity_poly.entity_id
_entity_poly.type
_entity_poly.pdbx_seq_one_letter_code
_entity_poly.pdbx_strand_id
1 'polypeptide(L)'
;MTIFEKKTLNGKVINIDVTNRVKFLNGWQITINALLQLWDDIQKPNYVLCTYKLNQDCLENLFGSFRNQNGNNVNPTPIQFLWAFRKIFFINFFKHSDGSNCLDDLNEILTNIGELAPPLTNAPVLFPEKSPFKLCALKVSTVDYRELCFPAMNVLAYVCGYLIKKCFEKHSCDLCLKYAKHQDQLDQSFIFIFLKAYQNTENSTYGNLNVPPDQFINYINELDDIFVSNFPTLAVENDVGRKLKNFIDNIPFNHPCPKFDIEYLKALYIRLRIFHTVKYLNKNLLSMGRKNRKLDILSHL
;
A
#
# COMPACT_ATOMS: atom_id res chain seq x y z
N MET A 1 15.67 -30.28 -25.89
CA MET A 1 16.69 -30.47 -24.84
C MET A 1 16.47 -31.84 -24.24
N THR A 2 17.45 -32.74 -24.34
CA THR A 2 17.36 -34.12 -23.85
C THR A 2 18.08 -34.22 -22.50
N ILE A 3 17.43 -34.77 -21.48
CA ILE A 3 17.98 -34.91 -20.13
C ILE A 3 18.27 -36.38 -19.86
N PHE A 4 19.50 -36.68 -19.46
CA PHE A 4 19.94 -38.02 -19.09
C PHE A 4 20.22 -38.11 -17.59
N GLU A 5 19.68 -39.15 -16.95
CA GLU A 5 19.98 -39.53 -15.57
C GLU A 5 20.96 -40.70 -15.56
N LYS A 6 22.02 -40.61 -14.75
CA LYS A 6 22.98 -41.71 -14.58
C LYS A 6 22.43 -42.71 -13.55
N LYS A 7 22.26 -43.97 -13.96
CA LYS A 7 21.93 -45.08 -13.05
C LYS A 7 22.98 -46.18 -13.16
N THR A 8 23.30 -46.82 -12.05
CA THR A 8 24.16 -48.00 -12.03
C THR A 8 23.29 -49.25 -12.07
N LEU A 9 23.43 -50.05 -13.11
CA LEU A 9 22.76 -51.34 -13.28
C LEU A 9 23.84 -52.41 -13.49
N ASN A 10 23.88 -53.41 -12.61
CA ASN A 10 24.87 -54.50 -12.61
C ASN A 10 26.33 -54.00 -12.70
N GLY A 11 26.68 -52.98 -11.92
CA GLY A 11 28.05 -52.44 -11.87
C GLY A 11 28.47 -51.55 -13.05
N LYS A 12 27.61 -51.36 -14.07
CA LYS A 12 27.84 -50.42 -15.17
C LYS A 12 26.95 -49.18 -15.02
N VAL A 13 27.54 -48.02 -15.25
CA VAL A 13 26.81 -46.75 -15.33
C VAL A 13 26.14 -46.64 -16.70
N ILE A 14 24.83 -46.55 -16.71
CA ILE A 14 24.03 -46.29 -17.91
C ILE A 14 23.35 -44.93 -17.82
N ASN A 15 23.22 -44.26 -18.97
CA ASN A 15 22.48 -43.00 -19.10
C ASN A 15 21.05 -43.34 -19.55
N ILE A 16 20.06 -42.98 -18.75
CA ILE A 16 18.64 -43.17 -19.06
C ILE A 16 18.08 -41.81 -19.48
N ASP A 17 17.42 -41.75 -20.63
CA ASP A 17 16.67 -40.57 -21.03
C ASP A 17 15.46 -40.39 -20.11
N VAL A 18 15.45 -39.28 -19.38
CA VAL A 18 14.37 -38.90 -18.45
C VAL A 18 13.63 -37.66 -18.91
N THR A 19 13.83 -37.20 -20.15
CA THR A 19 13.23 -35.97 -20.69
C THR A 19 11.70 -35.94 -20.49
N ASN A 20 11.02 -37.07 -20.69
CA ASN A 20 9.57 -37.19 -20.51
C ASN A 20 9.10 -37.07 -19.03
N ARG A 21 10.01 -37.22 -18.07
CA ARG A 21 9.72 -37.01 -16.64
C ARG A 21 9.83 -35.52 -16.27
N VAL A 22 10.50 -34.72 -17.09
CA VAL A 22 10.82 -33.32 -16.81
C VAL A 22 9.78 -32.40 -17.47
N LYS A 23 8.55 -32.46 -16.95
CA LYS A 23 7.40 -31.71 -17.50
C LYS A 23 7.55 -30.18 -17.44
N PHE A 24 8.38 -29.67 -16.52
CA PHE A 24 8.57 -28.21 -16.37
C PHE A 24 9.25 -27.58 -17.60
N LEU A 25 10.06 -28.32 -18.36
CA LEU A 25 10.72 -27.81 -19.56
C LEU A 25 9.70 -27.46 -20.64
N ASN A 26 8.70 -28.32 -20.84
CA ASN A 26 7.59 -28.03 -21.74
C ASN A 26 6.79 -26.82 -21.23
N GLY A 27 6.55 -26.75 -19.91
CA GLY A 27 5.94 -25.57 -19.28
C GLY A 27 6.68 -24.27 -19.59
N TRP A 28 8.01 -24.24 -19.44
CA TRP A 28 8.82 -23.07 -19.77
C TRP A 28 8.74 -22.68 -21.25
N GLN A 29 8.82 -23.66 -22.15
CA GLN A 29 8.68 -23.40 -23.58
C GLN A 29 7.32 -22.78 -23.90
N ILE A 30 6.24 -23.34 -23.34
CA ILE A 30 4.88 -22.82 -23.50
C ILE A 30 4.79 -21.40 -22.92
N THR A 31 5.27 -21.16 -21.70
CA THR A 31 5.18 -19.84 -21.06
C THR A 31 5.95 -18.77 -21.81
N ILE A 32 7.17 -19.07 -22.29
CA ILE A 32 7.98 -18.11 -23.06
C ILE A 32 7.28 -17.80 -24.39
N ASN A 33 6.84 -18.82 -25.12
CA ASN A 33 6.16 -18.63 -26.41
C ASN A 33 4.83 -17.89 -26.26
N ALA A 34 4.07 -18.18 -25.19
CA ALA A 34 2.82 -17.50 -24.90
C ALA A 34 3.03 -16.04 -24.49
N LEU A 35 4.10 -15.74 -23.74
CA LEU A 35 4.44 -14.37 -23.36
C LEU A 35 4.85 -13.53 -24.57
N LEU A 36 5.63 -14.10 -25.49
CA LEU A 36 6.00 -13.43 -26.74
C LEU A 36 4.77 -13.14 -27.60
N GLN A 37 3.90 -14.14 -27.82
CA GLN A 37 2.64 -13.95 -28.56
C GLN A 37 1.73 -12.91 -27.88
N LEU A 38 1.58 -12.98 -26.56
CA LEU A 38 0.80 -12.01 -25.80
C LEU A 38 1.36 -10.59 -25.97
N TRP A 39 2.69 -10.42 -25.93
CA TRP A 39 3.32 -9.14 -26.15
C TRP A 39 3.03 -8.63 -27.57
N ASP A 40 3.15 -9.50 -28.58
CA ASP A 40 2.86 -9.14 -29.96
C ASP A 40 1.42 -8.64 -30.16
N ASP A 41 0.45 -9.22 -29.44
CA ASP A 41 -0.97 -8.85 -29.49
C ASP A 41 -1.29 -7.53 -28.78
N ILE A 42 -0.62 -7.22 -27.65
CA ILE A 42 -0.98 -6.10 -26.78
C ILE A 42 -0.03 -4.91 -26.86
N GLN A 43 1.10 -5.05 -27.55
CA GLN A 43 2.10 -3.98 -27.66
C GLN A 43 1.49 -2.73 -28.28
N LYS A 44 1.56 -1.64 -27.53
CA LYS A 44 1.11 -0.31 -27.93
C LYS A 44 2.20 0.69 -27.55
N PRO A 45 2.33 1.83 -28.25
CA PRO A 45 3.25 2.87 -27.85
C PRO A 45 2.98 3.27 -26.39
N ASN A 46 4.03 3.24 -25.56
CA ASN A 46 4.03 3.50 -24.11
C ASN A 46 3.31 2.46 -23.22
N TYR A 47 2.99 1.26 -23.71
CA TYR A 47 2.48 0.17 -22.88
C TYR A 47 3.64 -0.69 -22.36
N VAL A 48 3.66 -0.96 -21.04
CA VAL A 48 4.63 -1.87 -20.41
C VAL A 48 3.86 -3.06 -19.86
N LEU A 49 4.26 -4.26 -20.29
CA LEU A 49 3.70 -5.50 -19.76
C LEU A 49 4.33 -5.82 -18.40
N CYS A 50 3.53 -5.74 -17.34
CA CYS A 50 3.92 -6.13 -16.00
C CYS A 50 3.85 -7.66 -15.84
N THR A 51 4.94 -8.36 -16.17
CA THR A 51 5.00 -9.84 -16.11
C THR A 51 4.73 -10.42 -14.72
N TYR A 52 4.95 -9.67 -13.64
CA TYR A 52 4.61 -10.08 -12.28
C TYR A 52 3.09 -10.29 -12.05
N LYS A 53 2.24 -9.75 -12.93
CA LYS A 53 0.78 -9.95 -12.88
C LYS A 53 0.33 -11.21 -13.63
N LEU A 54 1.22 -11.83 -14.39
CA LEU A 54 0.92 -13.03 -15.22
C LEU A 54 1.20 -14.33 -14.47
N ASN A 55 1.39 -14.26 -13.15
CA ASN A 55 1.59 -15.41 -12.29
C ASN A 55 0.38 -15.61 -11.36
N GLN A 56 0.37 -16.75 -10.67
CA GLN A 56 -0.70 -17.10 -9.73
C GLN A 56 -0.46 -16.58 -8.30
N ASP A 57 0.59 -15.78 -8.05
CA ASP A 57 0.96 -15.33 -6.70
C ASP A 57 -0.18 -14.53 -6.06
N CYS A 58 -0.91 -13.74 -6.85
CA CYS A 58 -2.07 -12.98 -6.36
C CYS A 58 -3.16 -13.92 -5.80
N LEU A 59 -3.39 -15.05 -6.46
CA LEU A 59 -4.34 -16.07 -6.04
C LEU A 59 -3.82 -16.84 -4.82
N GLU A 60 -2.53 -17.18 -4.78
CA GLU A 60 -1.91 -17.83 -3.62
C GLU A 60 -1.96 -16.95 -2.36
N ASN A 61 -1.72 -15.65 -2.52
CA ASN A 61 -1.86 -14.65 -1.46
C ASN A 61 -3.32 -14.53 -0.98
N LEU A 62 -4.29 -14.62 -1.89
CA LEU A 62 -5.71 -14.66 -1.55
C LEU A 62 -6.05 -15.92 -0.73
N PHE A 63 -5.56 -17.10 -1.13
CA PHE A 63 -5.71 -18.32 -0.35
C PHE A 63 -5.02 -18.24 1.02
N GLY A 64 -3.87 -17.57 1.11
CA GLY A 64 -3.25 -17.22 2.39
C GLY A 64 -4.19 -16.39 3.28
N SER A 65 -4.89 -15.43 2.70
CA SER A 65 -5.86 -14.58 3.42
C SER A 65 -7.07 -15.37 3.95
N PHE A 66 -7.54 -16.39 3.22
CA PHE A 66 -8.59 -17.29 3.69
C PHE A 66 -8.10 -18.20 4.83
N ARG A 67 -6.89 -18.77 4.73
CA ARG A 67 -6.29 -19.62 5.78
C ARG A 67 -6.01 -18.84 7.07
N ASN A 68 -5.75 -17.55 6.97
CA ASN A 68 -5.57 -16.68 8.13
C ASN A 68 -6.90 -16.34 8.82
N GLN A 69 -8.05 -16.66 8.23
CA GLN A 69 -9.34 -16.56 8.94
C GLN A 69 -9.40 -17.64 10.04
N ASN A 70 -10.04 -17.29 11.16
CA ASN A 70 -10.29 -18.19 12.29
C ASN A 70 -9.01 -18.70 13.01
N GLY A 71 -7.98 -17.85 13.15
CA GLY A 71 -6.81 -18.15 13.99
C GLY A 71 -5.74 -19.00 13.29
N ASN A 72 -5.48 -18.74 12.00
CA ASN A 72 -4.51 -19.47 11.17
C ASN A 72 -4.88 -20.95 10.96
N ASN A 73 -6.12 -21.21 10.56
CA ASN A 73 -6.52 -22.54 10.11
C ASN A 73 -5.87 -22.87 8.75
N VAL A 74 -4.76 -23.61 8.79
CA VAL A 74 -3.95 -23.95 7.61
C VAL A 74 -4.74 -24.80 6.59
N ASN A 75 -5.76 -25.55 7.05
CA ASN A 75 -6.58 -26.42 6.20
C ASN A 75 -8.08 -26.24 6.50
N PRO A 76 -8.71 -25.17 5.99
CA PRO A 76 -10.13 -24.94 6.21
C PRO A 76 -10.99 -26.01 5.54
N THR A 77 -12.09 -26.41 6.17
CA THR A 77 -13.11 -27.24 5.51
C THR A 77 -13.78 -26.44 4.38
N PRO A 78 -14.41 -27.09 3.39
CA PRO A 78 -15.10 -26.38 2.30
C PRO A 78 -16.11 -25.34 2.80
N ILE A 79 -16.83 -25.62 3.89
CA ILE A 79 -17.79 -24.68 4.50
C ILE A 79 -17.06 -23.50 5.15
N GLN A 80 -15.95 -23.74 5.84
CA GLN A 80 -15.14 -22.67 6.44
C GLN A 80 -14.51 -21.78 5.36
N PHE A 81 -14.05 -22.37 4.26
CA PHE A 81 -13.57 -21.64 3.09
C PHE A 81 -14.68 -20.77 2.50
N LEU A 82 -15.89 -21.32 2.31
CA LEU A 82 -17.03 -20.57 1.80
C LEU A 82 -17.35 -19.35 2.69
N TRP A 83 -17.36 -19.53 4.02
CA TRP A 83 -17.59 -18.43 4.95
C TRP A 83 -16.45 -17.41 4.94
N ALA A 84 -15.19 -17.85 4.90
CA ALA A 84 -14.03 -16.97 4.78
C ALA A 84 -14.05 -16.18 3.46
N PHE A 85 -14.42 -16.83 2.36
CA PHE A 85 -14.58 -16.22 1.05
C PHE A 85 -15.68 -15.16 1.08
N ARG A 86 -16.89 -15.52 1.53
CA ARG A 86 -18.00 -14.56 1.67
C ARG A 86 -17.56 -13.38 2.51
N LYS A 87 -17.03 -13.62 3.70
CA LYS A 87 -16.55 -12.57 4.61
C LYS A 87 -15.51 -11.66 3.96
N ILE A 88 -14.46 -12.20 3.34
CA ILE A 88 -13.40 -11.41 2.72
C ILE A 88 -13.91 -10.67 1.49
N PHE A 89 -14.78 -11.30 0.69
CA PHE A 89 -15.45 -10.66 -0.43
C PHE A 89 -16.27 -9.46 0.07
N PHE A 90 -17.14 -9.65 1.06
CA PHE A 90 -17.91 -8.58 1.66
C PHE A 90 -17.03 -7.49 2.27
N ILE A 91 -16.00 -7.86 3.03
CA ILE A 91 -15.07 -6.89 3.60
C ILE A 91 -14.36 -6.10 2.51
N ASN A 92 -13.89 -6.72 1.43
CA ASN A 92 -13.14 -5.99 0.40
C ASN A 92 -14.06 -5.20 -0.54
N PHE A 93 -15.26 -5.70 -0.80
CA PHE A 93 -16.24 -5.08 -1.68
C PHE A 93 -16.99 -3.92 -1.00
N PHE A 94 -17.29 -4.08 0.30
CA PHE A 94 -18.01 -3.08 1.11
C PHE A 94 -17.09 -2.35 2.10
N LYS A 95 -15.77 -2.52 2.05
CA LYS A 95 -14.84 -1.64 2.79
C LYS A 95 -14.90 -0.26 2.18
N HIS A 96 -15.73 0.57 2.78
CA HIS A 96 -15.54 2.00 2.74
C HIS A 96 -14.24 2.32 3.50
N SER A 97 -13.42 3.22 2.94
CA SER A 97 -12.31 3.80 3.70
C SER A 97 -12.87 4.48 4.94
N ASP A 98 -12.31 4.22 6.14
CA ASP A 98 -12.71 4.90 7.37
C ASP A 98 -12.63 6.43 7.17
N GLY A 99 -13.79 7.08 6.97
CA GLY A 99 -13.93 8.47 6.53
C GLY A 99 -14.73 8.71 5.24
N SER A 100 -15.35 7.68 4.65
CA SER A 100 -16.31 7.84 3.54
C SER A 100 -17.60 8.52 4.04
N ASN A 101 -17.85 9.76 3.61
CA ASN A 101 -19.18 10.36 3.64
C ASN A 101 -19.99 9.69 2.51
N CYS A 102 -20.92 8.79 2.86
CA CYS A 102 -21.67 7.97 1.90
C CYS A 102 -22.58 8.77 0.95
N LEU A 103 -22.79 8.23 -0.26
CA LEU A 103 -24.01 7.57 -0.79
C LEU A 103 -23.57 6.70 -2.01
N ASP A 104 -24.14 5.55 -2.40
CA ASP A 104 -25.37 4.84 -2.03
C ASP A 104 -25.11 3.42 -1.50
N ASP A 105 -26.09 2.95 -0.73
CA ASP A 105 -26.18 1.62 -0.14
C ASP A 105 -26.33 0.54 -1.24
N LEU A 106 -25.24 -0.18 -1.56
CA LEU A 106 -25.25 -1.33 -2.48
C LEU A 106 -26.05 -2.54 -1.95
N ASN A 107 -26.84 -2.36 -0.90
CA ASN A 107 -27.78 -3.35 -0.37
C ASN A 107 -28.82 -3.78 -1.42
N GLU A 108 -29.14 -2.94 -2.42
CA GLU A 108 -30.05 -3.29 -3.52
C GLU A 108 -29.51 -4.43 -4.40
N ILE A 109 -28.17 -4.56 -4.53
CA ILE A 109 -27.56 -5.70 -5.23
C ILE A 109 -27.77 -6.99 -4.43
N LEU A 110 -27.74 -6.92 -3.09
CA LEU A 110 -27.94 -8.09 -2.24
C LEU A 110 -29.38 -8.62 -2.25
N THR A 111 -30.36 -7.74 -2.48
CA THR A 111 -31.76 -8.13 -2.68
C THR A 111 -32.04 -8.69 -4.08
N ASN A 112 -31.28 -8.28 -5.11
CA ASN A 112 -31.57 -8.61 -6.51
C ASN A 112 -30.75 -9.79 -7.09
N ILE A 113 -29.78 -10.35 -6.36
CA ILE A 113 -28.97 -11.50 -6.83
C ILE A 113 -29.82 -12.77 -7.08
N GLY A 114 -31.02 -12.87 -6.49
CA GLY A 114 -31.92 -14.01 -6.70
C GLY A 114 -32.95 -13.85 -7.82
N GLU A 115 -33.28 -12.61 -8.23
CA GLU A 115 -34.43 -12.34 -9.10
C GLU A 115 -34.04 -12.01 -10.55
N LEU A 116 -32.75 -11.74 -10.83
CA LEU A 116 -32.26 -11.40 -12.17
C LEU A 116 -31.70 -12.60 -12.96
N ALA A 117 -32.29 -13.78 -12.79
CA ALA A 117 -32.03 -14.90 -13.70
C ALA A 117 -33.19 -15.10 -14.71
N PRO A 118 -33.30 -14.30 -15.79
CA PRO A 118 -33.81 -14.84 -17.05
C PRO A 118 -32.73 -15.72 -17.72
N PRO A 119 -33.13 -16.67 -18.59
CA PRO A 119 -32.20 -17.63 -19.16
C PRO A 119 -31.14 -16.94 -20.01
N LEU A 120 -29.91 -17.45 -19.94
CA LEU A 120 -28.77 -17.06 -20.78
C LEU A 120 -29.15 -17.08 -22.27
N THR A 121 -29.51 -15.94 -22.83
CA THR A 121 -29.55 -15.72 -24.27
C THR A 121 -29.00 -14.33 -24.61
N ASN A 122 -27.77 -14.32 -25.13
CA ASN A 122 -27.17 -13.29 -25.99
C ASN A 122 -27.26 -11.83 -25.50
N ALA A 123 -26.38 -11.43 -24.59
CA ALA A 123 -26.04 -10.01 -24.38
C ALA A 123 -24.57 -9.76 -24.76
N PRO A 124 -24.26 -8.80 -25.65
CA PRO A 124 -22.89 -8.44 -25.98
C PRO A 124 -22.23 -7.81 -24.75
N VAL A 125 -20.99 -8.21 -24.50
CA VAL A 125 -20.16 -7.71 -23.39
C VAL A 125 -20.01 -6.20 -23.50
N LEU A 126 -20.63 -5.46 -22.58
CA LEU A 126 -20.43 -4.03 -22.39
C LEU A 126 -19.05 -3.80 -21.75
N PHE A 127 -18.00 -3.85 -22.56
CA PHE A 127 -16.81 -3.06 -22.26
C PHE A 127 -17.12 -1.62 -22.71
N PRO A 128 -16.98 -0.61 -21.84
CA PRO A 128 -17.04 0.77 -22.30
C PRO A 128 -15.82 1.04 -23.19
N GLU A 129 -16.03 0.99 -24.50
CA GLU A 129 -15.17 1.65 -25.46
C GLU A 129 -15.23 3.16 -25.21
N LYS A 130 -14.05 3.75 -24.91
CA LYS A 130 -13.72 5.18 -24.72
C LYS A 130 -13.47 5.56 -23.25
N SER A 131 -12.19 5.52 -22.88
CA SER A 131 -11.67 6.29 -21.75
C SER A 131 -11.76 7.79 -22.06
N PRO A 132 -12.30 8.64 -21.17
CA PRO A 132 -12.37 10.08 -21.40
C PRO A 132 -11.03 10.82 -21.21
N PHE A 133 -9.91 10.11 -21.05
CA PHE A 133 -8.61 10.73 -20.76
C PHE A 133 -7.84 11.06 -22.03
N LYS A 134 -7.78 12.35 -22.38
CA LYS A 134 -6.81 12.89 -23.34
C LYS A 134 -5.44 13.01 -22.67
N LEU A 135 -4.68 11.91 -22.65
CA LEU A 135 -3.31 11.90 -22.13
C LEU A 135 -2.36 12.55 -23.14
N CYS A 136 -1.88 13.76 -22.83
CA CYS A 136 -0.68 14.29 -23.48
C CYS A 136 0.54 13.54 -22.95
N ALA A 137 1.34 12.98 -23.84
CA ALA A 137 2.60 12.33 -23.48
C ALA A 137 3.57 13.38 -22.90
N LEU A 138 3.94 13.21 -21.63
CA LEU A 138 5.01 13.97 -21.00
C LEU A 138 6.34 13.55 -21.62
N LYS A 139 7.01 14.46 -22.32
CA LYS A 139 8.41 14.30 -22.72
C LYS A 139 9.29 14.43 -21.47
N VAL A 140 9.83 13.31 -21.00
CA VAL A 140 10.80 13.29 -19.89
C VAL A 140 12.18 13.58 -20.47
N SER A 141 12.78 14.70 -20.05
CA SER A 141 14.02 15.23 -20.63
C SER A 141 15.31 14.74 -19.98
N THR A 142 15.28 14.10 -18.80
CA THR A 142 16.52 13.66 -18.11
C THR A 142 16.32 12.41 -17.23
N VAL A 143 17.40 11.66 -17.04
CA VAL A 143 17.46 10.35 -16.35
C VAL A 143 17.98 10.47 -14.91
N ASP A 144 18.02 11.69 -14.37
CA ASP A 144 18.76 12.04 -13.14
C ASP A 144 17.88 11.95 -11.87
N TYR A 145 17.13 10.86 -11.75
CA TYR A 145 16.21 10.63 -10.62
C TYR A 145 16.87 9.95 -9.42
N ARG A 146 18.18 9.67 -9.48
CA ARG A 146 18.91 8.92 -8.44
C ARG A 146 19.37 9.81 -7.28
N GLU A 147 19.26 11.13 -7.41
CA GLU A 147 19.59 12.11 -6.36
C GLU A 147 18.35 12.87 -5.84
N LEU A 148 17.14 12.37 -6.15
CA LEU A 148 15.91 13.02 -5.74
C LEU A 148 15.56 12.66 -4.28
N CYS A 149 15.78 13.59 -3.34
CA CYS A 149 15.20 13.60 -1.97
C CYS A 149 13.65 13.74 -1.96
N PHE A 150 13.00 13.52 -3.11
CA PHE A 150 11.60 13.78 -3.41
C PHE A 150 10.56 12.87 -2.73
N PRO A 151 10.84 11.58 -2.43
CA PRO A 151 9.87 10.74 -1.72
C PRO A 151 9.59 11.25 -0.30
N ALA A 152 10.61 11.78 0.38
CA ALA A 152 10.50 12.23 1.76
C ALA A 152 9.56 13.43 1.88
N MET A 153 9.71 14.45 1.03
CA MET A 153 8.85 15.64 1.05
C MET A 153 7.40 15.33 0.66
N ASN A 154 7.19 14.51 -0.36
CA ASN A 154 5.84 14.09 -0.77
C ASN A 154 5.12 13.27 0.33
N VAL A 155 5.85 12.40 1.02
CA VAL A 155 5.33 11.63 2.17
C VAL A 155 5.08 12.55 3.35
N LEU A 156 5.99 13.47 3.65
CA LEU A 156 5.85 14.45 4.73
C LEU A 156 4.60 15.32 4.54
N ALA A 157 4.38 15.85 3.35
CA ALA A 157 3.21 16.65 3.03
C ALA A 157 1.90 15.84 3.22
N TYR A 158 1.89 14.57 2.82
CA TYR A 158 0.75 13.67 3.06
C TYR A 158 0.51 13.40 4.56
N VAL A 159 1.58 13.21 5.33
CA VAL A 159 1.50 13.05 6.79
C VAL A 159 1.00 14.33 7.46
N CYS A 160 1.40 15.51 6.97
CA CYS A 160 0.89 16.79 7.46
C CYS A 160 -0.63 16.92 7.29
N GLY A 161 -1.17 16.49 6.15
CA GLY A 161 -2.61 16.43 5.92
C GLY A 161 -3.34 15.53 6.92
N TYR A 162 -2.74 14.39 7.29
CA TYR A 162 -3.26 13.51 8.33
C TYR A 162 -3.21 14.14 9.74
N LEU A 163 -2.09 14.76 10.11
CA LEU A 163 -1.92 15.42 11.41
C LEU A 163 -2.97 16.52 11.61
N ILE A 164 -3.16 17.36 10.60
CA ILE A 164 -4.19 18.42 10.63
C ILE A 164 -5.59 17.84 10.73
N LYS A 165 -5.91 16.80 9.95
CA LYS A 165 -7.21 16.11 10.04
C LYS A 165 -7.49 15.66 11.47
N LYS A 166 -6.49 15.12 12.17
CA LYS A 166 -6.59 14.71 13.57
C LYS A 166 -6.69 15.86 14.55
N CYS A 167 -6.08 17.00 14.27
CA CYS A 167 -6.28 18.22 15.07
C CYS A 167 -7.71 18.74 14.94
N PHE A 168 -8.38 18.52 13.81
CA PHE A 168 -9.78 18.93 13.60
C PHE A 168 -10.79 18.12 14.41
N GLU A 169 -10.42 16.93 14.88
CA GLU A 169 -11.22 16.18 15.86
C GLU A 169 -11.27 16.88 17.23
N LYS A 170 -10.33 17.81 17.51
CA LYS A 170 -10.31 18.64 18.73
C LYS A 170 -10.95 20.00 18.51
N HIS A 171 -10.59 20.67 17.42
CA HIS A 171 -11.16 21.95 17.06
C HIS A 171 -11.23 22.11 15.54
N SER A 172 -12.44 22.34 15.04
CA SER A 172 -12.70 22.66 13.64
C SER A 172 -13.43 24.00 13.57
N CYS A 173 -12.95 24.89 12.72
CA CYS A 173 -13.61 26.15 12.36
C CYS A 173 -13.22 26.52 10.92
N ASP A 174 -13.91 27.50 10.34
CA ASP A 174 -13.68 27.89 8.94
C ASP A 174 -12.24 28.35 8.68
N LEU A 175 -11.59 29.01 9.64
CA LEU A 175 -10.18 29.39 9.53
C LEU A 175 -9.26 28.18 9.44
N CYS A 176 -9.50 27.17 10.28
CA CYS A 176 -8.76 25.91 10.25
C CYS A 176 -8.98 25.17 8.91
N LEU A 177 -10.23 25.08 8.45
CA LEU A 177 -10.57 24.40 7.20
C LEU A 177 -9.92 25.07 5.99
N LYS A 178 -9.97 26.41 5.92
CA LYS A 178 -9.29 27.18 4.87
C LYS A 178 -7.78 27.03 4.93
N TYR A 179 -7.19 27.01 6.13
CA TYR A 179 -5.76 26.77 6.30
C TYR A 179 -5.34 25.37 5.82
N ALA A 180 -6.17 24.34 6.06
CA ALA A 180 -5.88 22.98 5.64
C ALA A 180 -6.03 22.72 4.14
N LYS A 181 -6.85 23.51 3.45
CA LYS A 181 -7.06 23.45 2.00
C LYS A 181 -6.40 24.64 1.29
N HIS A 182 -5.25 25.09 1.79
CA HIS A 182 -4.60 26.28 1.26
C HIS A 182 -4.02 26.08 -0.15
N GLN A 183 -3.56 24.87 -0.44
CA GLN A 183 -2.89 24.55 -1.70
C GLN A 183 -3.89 23.98 -2.71
N ASP A 184 -4.05 24.66 -3.84
CA ASP A 184 -4.90 24.21 -4.96
C ASP A 184 -4.10 23.89 -6.23
N GLN A 185 -2.87 24.40 -6.34
CA GLN A 185 -2.00 24.19 -7.49
C GLN A 185 -1.17 22.93 -7.34
N LEU A 186 -1.05 22.17 -8.43
CA LEU A 186 -0.22 20.97 -8.47
C LEU A 186 1.27 21.33 -8.52
N ASP A 187 1.98 21.03 -7.45
CA ASP A 187 3.43 21.14 -7.35
C ASP A 187 4.09 19.74 -7.21
N GLN A 188 5.39 19.65 -7.53
CA GLN A 188 6.19 18.43 -7.39
C GLN A 188 6.16 17.86 -5.96
N SER A 189 6.00 18.71 -4.96
CA SER A 189 5.93 18.33 -3.54
C SER A 189 4.60 17.66 -3.15
N PHE A 190 3.56 17.77 -3.99
CA PHE A 190 2.21 17.27 -3.71
C PHE A 190 1.74 16.20 -4.71
N ILE A 191 2.60 15.73 -5.61
CA ILE A 191 2.29 14.69 -6.59
C ILE A 191 1.73 13.44 -5.91
N PHE A 192 2.31 13.02 -4.79
CA PHE A 192 1.82 11.84 -4.07
C PHE A 192 0.40 12.03 -3.53
N ILE A 193 0.10 13.23 -3.04
CA ILE A 193 -1.24 13.59 -2.54
C ILE A 193 -2.23 13.62 -3.70
N PHE A 194 -1.86 14.24 -4.81
CA PHE A 194 -2.67 14.27 -6.04
C PHE A 194 -3.00 12.86 -6.54
N LEU A 195 -2.00 11.97 -6.62
CA LEU A 195 -2.21 10.58 -7.04
C LEU A 195 -3.05 9.76 -6.04
N LYS A 196 -3.09 10.18 -4.77
CA LYS A 196 -3.92 9.58 -3.72
C LYS A 196 -5.32 10.18 -3.64
N ALA A 197 -5.55 11.34 -4.23
CA ALA A 197 -6.83 12.01 -4.20
C ALA A 197 -7.85 11.23 -5.04
N TYR A 198 -9.03 11.00 -4.47
CA TYR A 198 -10.17 10.52 -5.22
C TYR A 198 -10.89 11.71 -5.86
N GLN A 199 -11.47 11.50 -7.05
CA GLN A 199 -12.32 12.51 -7.70
C GLN A 199 -13.49 12.85 -6.79
N ASN A 200 -13.72 14.15 -6.55
CA ASN A 200 -14.88 14.67 -5.86
C ASN A 200 -15.82 15.39 -6.83
N THR A 201 -17.06 15.64 -6.40
CA THR A 201 -18.08 16.36 -7.18
C THR A 201 -17.62 17.75 -7.63
N GLU A 202 -16.69 18.35 -6.91
CA GLU A 202 -16.12 19.67 -7.18
C GLU A 202 -14.91 19.65 -8.13
N ASN A 203 -14.42 18.46 -8.56
CA ASN A 203 -13.22 18.27 -9.38
C ASN A 203 -11.97 19.04 -8.88
N SER A 204 -11.84 19.20 -7.56
CA SER A 204 -10.68 19.87 -6.98
C SER A 204 -9.42 19.02 -7.11
N THR A 205 -8.25 19.65 -7.26
CA THR A 205 -6.95 19.00 -7.47
C THR A 205 -6.64 17.91 -6.43
N TYR A 206 -7.00 18.12 -5.17
CA TYR A 206 -6.66 17.22 -4.07
C TYR A 206 -7.89 16.53 -3.43
N GLY A 207 -9.07 16.67 -4.04
CA GLY A 207 -10.31 16.10 -3.53
C GLY A 207 -10.62 16.53 -2.09
N ASN A 208 -10.78 15.54 -1.20
CA ASN A 208 -11.02 15.74 0.23
C ASN A 208 -9.74 15.70 1.08
N LEU A 209 -8.56 15.60 0.47
CA LEU A 209 -7.29 15.59 1.20
C LEU A 209 -6.93 17.00 1.66
N ASN A 210 -6.40 17.09 2.87
CA ASN A 210 -5.86 18.34 3.40
C ASN A 210 -4.44 18.53 2.88
N VAL A 211 -4.17 19.69 2.29
CA VAL A 211 -2.86 20.11 1.80
C VAL A 211 -2.55 21.47 2.41
N PRO A 212 -1.96 21.48 3.63
CA PRO A 212 -1.66 22.72 4.34
C PRO A 212 -0.54 23.52 3.69
N PRO A 213 -0.39 24.80 4.06
CA PRO A 213 0.68 25.65 3.54
C PRO A 213 2.05 25.15 3.97
N ASP A 214 3.08 25.56 3.22
CA ASP A 214 4.48 25.18 3.45
C ASP A 214 4.96 25.54 4.85
N GLN A 215 4.43 26.61 5.45
CA GLN A 215 4.74 26.97 6.84
C GLN A 215 4.42 25.82 7.82
N PHE A 216 3.32 25.10 7.62
CA PHE A 216 2.98 23.94 8.45
C PHE A 216 3.91 22.76 8.16
N ILE A 217 4.19 22.51 6.88
CA ILE A 217 5.03 21.39 6.45
C ILE A 217 6.46 21.56 6.97
N ASN A 218 7.02 22.77 6.86
CA ASN A 218 8.34 23.14 7.36
C ASN A 218 8.41 23.00 8.88
N TYR A 219 7.37 23.43 9.60
CA TYR A 219 7.31 23.22 11.05
C TYR A 219 7.36 21.73 11.41
N ILE A 220 6.57 20.87 10.75
CA ILE A 220 6.63 19.43 11.00
C ILE A 220 7.99 18.84 10.59
N ASN A 221 8.63 19.36 9.54
CA ASN A 221 9.98 18.95 9.16
C ASN A 221 11.01 19.25 10.26
N GLU A 222 10.95 20.45 10.86
CA GLU A 222 11.81 20.80 11.99
C GLU A 222 11.59 19.88 13.20
N LEU A 223 10.33 19.50 13.47
CA LEU A 223 10.03 18.49 14.49
C LEU A 223 10.66 17.13 14.15
N ASP A 224 10.71 16.78 12.85
CA ASP A 224 11.33 15.54 12.35
C ASP A 224 12.84 15.53 12.49
N ASP A 225 13.50 16.64 12.18
CA ASP A 225 14.95 16.77 12.34
C ASP A 225 15.36 16.58 13.80
N ILE A 226 14.59 17.16 14.74
CA ILE A 226 14.78 16.98 16.18
C ILE A 226 14.50 15.53 16.57
N PHE A 227 13.42 14.93 16.09
CA PHE A 227 13.07 13.55 16.39
C PHE A 227 14.17 12.58 15.92
N VAL A 228 14.62 12.70 14.67
CA VAL A 228 15.64 11.83 14.07
C VAL A 228 16.96 11.94 14.81
N SER A 229 17.35 13.16 15.21
CA SER A 229 18.61 13.40 15.93
C SER A 229 18.62 12.85 17.35
N ASN A 230 17.47 12.80 18.03
CA ASN A 230 17.39 12.47 19.46
C ASN A 230 16.77 11.10 19.76
N PHE A 231 15.90 10.57 18.89
CA PHE A 231 15.20 9.31 19.15
C PHE A 231 16.13 8.10 19.35
N PRO A 232 17.23 7.91 18.58
CA PRO A 232 18.10 6.74 18.75
C PRO A 232 18.73 6.62 20.15
N THR A 233 19.08 7.76 20.77
CA THR A 233 19.66 7.78 22.12
C THR A 233 18.57 7.66 23.19
N LEU A 234 17.45 8.34 23.01
CA LEU A 234 16.35 8.35 23.98
C LEU A 234 15.53 7.07 23.98
N ALA A 235 15.52 6.28 22.89
CA ALA A 235 14.63 5.12 22.73
C ALA A 235 14.81 4.03 23.80
N VAL A 236 15.99 3.96 24.43
CA VAL A 236 16.29 2.98 25.50
C VAL A 236 15.94 3.48 26.91
N GLU A 237 15.57 4.75 27.04
CA GLU A 237 15.31 5.38 28.33
C GLU A 237 13.84 5.32 28.74
N ASN A 238 13.55 5.56 30.02
CA ASN A 238 12.18 5.80 30.48
C ASN A 238 11.67 7.17 30.06
N ASP A 239 10.34 7.29 29.90
CA ASP A 239 9.63 8.52 29.57
C ASP A 239 10.05 9.17 28.24
N VAL A 240 10.42 8.36 27.23
CA VAL A 240 10.88 8.81 25.89
C VAL A 240 10.00 9.90 25.29
N GLY A 241 8.68 9.73 25.34
CA GLY A 241 7.72 10.69 24.79
C GLY A 241 7.79 12.07 25.47
N ARG A 242 7.99 12.11 26.80
CA ARG A 242 8.13 13.37 27.55
C ARG A 242 9.46 14.05 27.24
N LYS A 243 10.54 13.27 27.16
CA LYS A 243 11.87 13.80 26.82
C LYS A 243 11.90 14.41 25.43
N LEU A 244 11.35 13.72 24.43
CA LEU A 244 11.21 14.26 23.07
C LEU A 244 10.33 15.50 23.04
N LYS A 245 9.24 15.53 23.83
CA LYS A 245 8.39 16.70 23.94
C LYS A 245 9.17 17.94 24.40
N ASN A 246 10.00 17.80 25.43
CA ASN A 246 10.83 18.91 25.92
C ASN A 246 11.76 19.50 24.84
N PHE A 247 12.26 18.67 23.90
CA PHE A 247 13.09 19.16 22.81
C PHE A 247 12.30 19.95 21.76
N ILE A 248 11.06 19.57 21.48
CA ILE A 248 10.22 20.23 20.46
C ILE A 248 9.37 21.37 21.03
N ASP A 249 9.21 21.48 22.35
CA ASP A 249 8.31 22.45 22.97
C ASP A 249 8.72 23.90 22.66
N ASN A 250 10.02 24.17 22.51
CA ASN A 250 10.57 25.49 22.23
C ASN A 250 10.47 25.91 20.76
N ILE A 251 10.02 25.03 19.86
CA ILE A 251 9.91 25.38 18.43
C ILE A 251 8.65 26.25 18.23
N PRO A 252 8.82 27.50 17.78
CA PRO A 252 7.70 28.42 17.62
C PRO A 252 6.86 28.03 16.41
N PHE A 253 5.55 28.01 16.60
CA PHE A 253 4.61 27.83 15.50
C PHE A 253 3.36 28.66 15.74
N ASN A 254 2.93 29.41 14.73
CA ASN A 254 1.75 30.25 14.79
C ASN A 254 0.73 29.76 13.76
N HIS A 255 -0.43 29.32 14.26
CA HIS A 255 -1.58 28.97 13.44
C HIS A 255 -2.55 30.17 13.39
N PRO A 256 -3.19 30.48 12.24
CA PRO A 256 -4.10 31.62 12.12
C PRO A 256 -5.35 31.52 13.02
N CYS A 257 -5.73 30.30 13.42
CA CYS A 257 -6.76 30.09 14.42
C CYS A 257 -6.16 30.07 15.84
N PRO A 258 -6.58 30.96 16.76
CA PRO A 258 -6.08 31.02 18.13
C PRO A 258 -6.56 29.85 19.01
N LYS A 259 -7.60 29.11 18.57
CA LYS A 259 -8.11 27.91 19.25
C LYS A 259 -7.46 26.62 18.74
N PHE A 260 -6.50 26.71 17.83
CA PHE A 260 -5.78 25.55 17.34
C PHE A 260 -4.86 24.99 18.43
N ASP A 261 -5.03 23.72 18.76
CA ASP A 261 -4.31 23.08 19.85
C ASP A 261 -2.92 22.59 19.38
N ILE A 262 -1.93 23.48 19.50
CA ILE A 262 -0.53 23.22 19.13
C ILE A 262 0.08 22.14 20.04
N GLU A 263 -0.30 22.11 21.31
CA GLU A 263 0.19 21.13 22.28
C GLU A 263 -0.29 19.72 21.93
N TYR A 264 -1.55 19.59 21.51
CA TYR A 264 -2.07 18.34 20.96
C TYR A 264 -1.34 17.93 19.69
N LEU A 265 -1.05 18.86 18.77
CA LEU A 265 -0.29 18.57 17.55
C LEU A 265 1.10 17.99 17.88
N LYS A 266 1.85 18.64 18.77
CA LYS A 266 3.19 18.17 19.22
C LYS A 266 3.11 16.77 19.83
N ALA A 267 2.17 16.54 20.74
CA ALA A 267 1.97 15.24 21.37
C ALA A 267 1.56 14.15 20.37
N LEU A 268 0.66 14.48 19.44
CA LEU A 268 0.21 13.58 18.38
C LEU A 268 1.36 13.18 17.46
N TYR A 269 2.16 14.16 17.03
CA TYR A 269 3.32 13.95 16.16
C TYR A 269 4.32 12.99 16.82
N ILE A 270 4.71 13.23 18.08
CA ILE A 270 5.64 12.34 18.81
C ILE A 270 5.08 10.92 18.86
N ARG A 271 3.82 10.76 19.27
CA ARG A 271 3.20 9.43 19.38
C ARG A 271 3.19 8.70 18.04
N LEU A 272 2.83 9.40 16.97
CA LEU A 272 2.83 8.87 15.61
C LEU A 272 4.24 8.41 15.20
N ARG A 273 5.25 9.25 15.39
CA ARG A 273 6.62 8.95 14.96
C ARG A 273 7.29 7.84 15.75
N ILE A 274 7.09 7.78 17.07
CA ILE A 274 7.54 6.63 17.88
C ILE A 274 6.90 5.35 17.35
N PHE A 275 5.57 5.33 17.18
CA PHE A 275 4.85 4.15 16.71
C PHE A 275 5.36 3.66 15.34
N HIS A 276 5.48 4.57 14.37
CA HIS A 276 5.94 4.21 13.04
C HIS A 276 7.40 3.75 13.02
N THR A 277 8.26 4.37 13.83
CA THR A 277 9.68 3.97 13.95
C THR A 277 9.80 2.58 14.56
N VAL A 278 9.13 2.31 15.67
CA VAL A 278 9.11 0.98 16.31
C VAL A 278 8.51 -0.08 15.38
N LYS A 279 7.41 0.24 14.68
CA LYS A 279 6.79 -0.66 13.70
C LYS A 279 7.75 -0.99 12.55
N TYR A 280 8.51 0.00 12.07
CA TYR A 280 9.52 -0.19 11.04
C TYR A 280 10.67 -1.08 11.53
N LEU A 281 11.21 -0.81 12.72
CA LEU A 281 12.26 -1.63 13.35
C LEU A 281 11.81 -3.08 13.54
N ASN A 282 10.59 -3.30 14.04
CA ASN A 282 10.02 -4.64 14.21
C ASN A 282 9.89 -5.39 12.89
N LYS A 283 9.50 -4.71 11.80
CA LYS A 283 9.43 -5.32 10.47
C LYS A 283 10.81 -5.73 9.97
N ASN A 284 11.83 -4.89 10.19
CA ASN A 284 13.20 -5.19 9.80
C ASN A 284 13.76 -6.40 10.57
N LEU A 285 13.51 -6.48 11.88
CA LEU A 285 13.87 -7.63 12.71
C LEU A 285 13.21 -8.93 12.24
N LEU A 286 11.93 -8.88 11.83
CA LEU A 286 11.21 -10.04 11.30
C LEU A 286 11.69 -10.51 9.93
N SER A 287 12.31 -9.62 9.15
CA SER A 287 12.87 -9.93 7.81
C SER A 287 14.30 -10.47 7.84
N MET A 288 15.01 -10.39 8.98
CA MET A 288 16.30 -11.07 9.14
C MET A 288 16.08 -12.60 9.19
N GLY A 289 16.93 -13.34 8.48
CA GLY A 289 16.82 -14.79 8.34
C GLY A 289 16.73 -15.50 9.70
N ARG A 290 15.67 -16.28 9.90
CA ARG A 290 15.34 -17.00 11.14
C ARG A 290 16.23 -18.22 11.36
N LYS A 291 17.53 -18.03 11.62
CA LYS A 291 18.34 -19.09 12.23
C LYS A 291 18.25 -18.97 13.76
N ASN A 292 18.01 -20.11 14.42
CA ASN A 292 18.30 -20.32 15.85
C ASN A 292 17.42 -19.64 16.92
N ARG A 293 16.15 -19.31 16.63
CA ARG A 293 15.20 -18.77 17.63
C ARG A 293 15.04 -19.63 18.91
N LYS A 294 15.16 -20.95 18.80
CA LYS A 294 15.12 -21.86 19.98
C LYS A 294 16.40 -21.79 20.82
N LEU A 295 17.54 -21.54 20.18
CA LEU A 295 18.83 -21.40 20.84
C LEU A 295 18.92 -20.05 21.57
N ASP A 296 18.44 -18.96 20.96
CA ASP A 296 18.42 -17.65 21.59
C ASP A 296 17.50 -17.61 22.83
N ILE A 297 16.34 -18.28 22.75
CA ILE A 297 15.40 -18.40 23.89
C ILE A 297 16.02 -19.23 25.03
N LEU A 298 16.84 -20.23 24.72
CA LEU A 298 17.53 -21.06 25.73
C LEU A 298 18.81 -20.40 26.29
N SER A 299 19.34 -19.37 25.63
CA SER A 299 20.52 -18.61 26.12
C SER A 299 20.16 -17.49 27.12
N HIS A 300 18.87 -17.25 27.31
CA HIS A 300 18.33 -16.25 28.25
C HIS A 300 17.46 -16.88 29.37
N LEU A 301 17.57 -18.20 29.56
CA LEU A 301 17.19 -18.91 30.79
C LEU A 301 18.47 -19.24 31.57
#